data_AF-A0A6P2V2U9-F1
#
_entry.id   AF-A0A6P2V2U9-F1
#
_cell.length_a   1.000
_cell.length_b   1.000
_cell.length_c   1.000
_cell.angle_alpha   90.00
_cell.angle_beta   90.00
_cell.angle_gamma   90.00
#
_symmetry.space_group_name_H-M   'P 1'
#
loop_
_entity.id
_entity.type
_entity.pdbx_description
1 polymer ?
#
loop_
_entity_poly.entity_id
_entity_poly.type
_entity_poly.pdbx_seq_one_letter_code
_entity_poly.pdbx_strand_id
1 'polypeptide(L)'
;MKLSIPLRFAAACVAALAASAVFAQAVIVAPYAPPAPRVEVVPAPRAGYVWDQGHWHWRQGRYVWIPGHWQVVRVGYHWVPGHWA
;
A
#
# COMPACT_ATOMS: atom_id res chain seq x y z
N MET A 1 22.76 -43.54 20.09
CA MET A 1 23.61 -43.12 18.94
C MET A 1 23.81 -41.61 19.02
N LYS A 2 24.99 -41.12 19.40
CA LYS A 2 25.28 -39.68 19.52
C LYS A 2 25.73 -39.15 18.16
N LEU A 3 24.95 -38.24 17.58
CA LEU A 3 25.27 -37.60 16.30
C LEU A 3 26.60 -36.84 16.40
N SER A 4 27.51 -37.06 15.44
CA SER A 4 28.81 -36.41 15.38
C SER A 4 28.67 -34.91 15.13
N ILE A 5 29.60 -34.11 15.69
CA ILE A 5 29.66 -32.65 15.57
C ILE A 5 29.51 -32.14 14.13
N PRO A 6 30.19 -32.69 13.10
CA PRO A 6 30.01 -32.22 11.72
C PRO A 6 28.58 -32.40 11.19
N LEU A 7 27.88 -33.45 11.65
CA LEU A 7 26.50 -33.72 11.23
C LEU A 7 25.52 -32.71 11.84
N ARG A 8 25.82 -32.19 13.03
CA ARG A 8 25.05 -31.11 13.66
C ARG A 8 25.24 -29.78 12.94
N PHE A 9 26.46 -29.47 12.49
CA PHE A 9 26.73 -28.29 11.68
C PHE A 9 26.04 -28.36 10.31
N ALA A 10 26.10 -29.52 9.65
CA ALA A 10 25.39 -29.73 8.39
C ALA A 10 23.87 -29.55 8.57
N ALA A 11 23.28 -30.11 9.62
CA ALA A 11 21.86 -29.93 9.93
C ALA A 11 21.50 -28.47 10.24
N ALA A 12 22.34 -27.75 10.98
CA ALA A 12 22.14 -26.33 11.28
C ALA A 12 22.21 -25.45 10.02
N CYS A 13 23.14 -25.72 9.10
CA CYS A 13 23.22 -25.02 7.83
C CYS A 13 21.98 -25.25 6.97
N VAL A 14 21.48 -26.49 6.88
CA VAL A 14 20.26 -26.81 6.13
C VAL A 14 19.03 -26.11 6.74
N ALA A 15 18.91 -26.08 8.06
CA ALA A 15 17.83 -25.37 8.74
C ALA A 15 17.89 -23.84 8.52
N ALA A 16 19.08 -23.25 8.53
CA ALA A 16 19.27 -21.82 8.27
C ALA A 16 18.92 -21.44 6.81
N LEU A 17 19.27 -22.28 5.85
CA LEU A 17 18.92 -22.09 4.44
C LEU A 17 17.41 -22.21 4.20
N ALA A 18 16.74 -23.14 4.88
CA ALA A 18 15.29 -23.35 4.78
C ALA A 18 14.45 -22.22 5.44
N ALA A 19 15.04 -21.44 6.35
CA ALA A 19 14.37 -20.34 7.03
C ALA A 19 14.38 -19.02 6.24
N SER A 20 14.92 -19.00 5.02
CA SER A 20 14.81 -17.85 4.12
C SER A 20 13.36 -17.70 3.65
N ALA A 21 12.55 -17.01 4.46
CA ALA A 21 11.17 -16.69 4.13
C ALA A 21 11.13 -15.87 2.84
N VAL A 22 10.62 -16.47 1.76
CA VAL A 22 10.30 -15.77 0.52
C VAL A 22 9.10 -14.87 0.82
N PHE A 23 9.35 -13.58 1.06
CA PHE A 23 8.28 -12.59 1.20
C PHE A 23 7.71 -12.27 -0.18
N ALA A 24 6.82 -13.11 -0.69
CA ALA A 24 6.01 -12.81 -1.86
C ALA A 24 4.88 -11.86 -1.44
N GLN A 25 4.96 -10.58 -1.85
CA GLN A 25 3.86 -9.63 -1.71
C GLN A 25 2.83 -9.93 -2.81
N ALA A 26 1.61 -10.30 -2.44
CA ALA A 26 0.53 -10.42 -3.41
C ALA A 26 0.10 -9.02 -3.87
N VAL A 27 0.50 -8.62 -5.08
CA VAL A 27 0.03 -7.38 -5.71
C VAL A 27 -1.37 -7.63 -6.26
N ILE A 28 -2.38 -7.12 -5.56
CA ILE A 28 -3.78 -7.24 -5.98
C ILE A 28 -4.08 -6.13 -6.98
N VAL A 29 -4.12 -6.48 -8.27
CA VAL A 29 -4.55 -5.58 -9.35
C VAL A 29 -6.03 -5.80 -9.62
N ALA A 30 -6.76 -4.70 -9.84
CA ALA A 30 -8.15 -4.80 -10.25
C ALA A 30 -8.25 -5.45 -11.65
N PRO A 31 -9.12 -6.46 -11.85
CA PRO A 31 -9.21 -7.18 -13.13
C PRO A 31 -9.95 -6.41 -14.23
N TYR A 32 -10.58 -5.28 -13.90
CA TYR A 32 -11.30 -4.42 -14.83
C TYR A 32 -11.18 -2.95 -14.42
N ALA A 33 -11.43 -2.02 -15.35
CA ALA A 33 -11.34 -0.59 -15.12
C ALA A 33 -12.32 -0.09 -14.04
N PRO A 34 -11.98 0.98 -13.29
CA PRO A 34 -12.93 1.60 -12.36
C PRO A 34 -14.17 2.14 -13.08
N PRO A 35 -15.31 2.28 -12.38
CA PRO A 35 -16.44 3.02 -12.91
C PRO A 35 -16.05 4.46 -13.28
N ALA A 36 -16.92 5.14 -14.01
CA ALA A 36 -16.74 6.57 -14.29
C ALA A 36 -16.46 7.36 -12.99
N PRO A 37 -15.54 8.34 -13.00
CA PRO A 37 -15.34 9.24 -11.87
C PRO A 37 -16.67 9.89 -11.47
N ARG A 38 -16.91 10.01 -10.17
CA ARG A 38 -18.08 10.72 -9.67
C ARG A 38 -17.79 12.21 -9.68
N VAL A 39 -18.78 13.01 -10.08
CA VAL A 39 -18.71 14.45 -9.90
C VAL A 39 -18.89 14.75 -8.43
N GLU A 40 -17.91 15.42 -7.84
CA GLU A 40 -17.94 15.88 -6.46
C GLU A 40 -17.94 17.40 -6.44
N VAL A 41 -18.84 17.99 -5.65
CA VAL A 41 -18.84 19.43 -5.42
C VAL A 41 -17.65 19.74 -4.52
N VAL A 42 -16.65 20.42 -5.08
CA VAL A 42 -15.49 20.87 -4.31
C VAL A 42 -15.95 21.96 -3.33
N PRO A 43 -15.74 21.79 -2.01
CA PRO A 43 -16.12 22.81 -1.05
C PRO A 43 -15.29 24.09 -1.23
N ALA A 44 -15.74 25.18 -0.61
CA ALA A 44 -15.00 26.44 -0.66
C ALA A 44 -13.56 26.27 -0.15
N PRO A 45 -12.55 26.91 -0.79
CA PRO A 45 -11.16 26.83 -0.36
C PRO A 45 -10.97 27.15 1.13
N ARG A 46 -10.13 26.36 1.80
CA ARG A 46 -9.81 26.51 3.22
C ARG A 46 -8.32 26.81 3.41
N ALA A 47 -8.00 27.94 4.03
CA ALA A 47 -6.61 28.34 4.27
C ALA A 47 -5.85 27.29 5.09
N GLY A 48 -4.64 26.93 4.63
CA GLY A 48 -3.81 25.89 5.25
C GLY A 48 -4.21 24.45 4.90
N TYR A 49 -5.16 24.24 3.99
CA TYR A 49 -5.57 22.92 3.52
C TYR A 49 -5.57 22.84 1.99
N VAL A 50 -5.42 21.62 1.49
CA VAL A 50 -5.61 21.26 0.09
C VAL A 50 -6.74 20.24 -0.01
N TRP A 51 -7.56 20.35 -1.06
CA TRP A 51 -8.61 19.40 -1.33
C TRP A 51 -8.04 18.18 -2.05
N ASP A 52 -8.09 17.02 -1.41
CA ASP A 52 -7.87 15.73 -2.05
C ASP A 52 -9.19 15.27 -2.67
N GLN A 53 -9.22 15.13 -3.99
CA GLN A 53 -10.45 14.78 -4.71
C GLN A 53 -10.82 13.32 -4.46
N GLY A 54 -12.13 13.03 -4.40
CA GLY A 54 -12.60 11.66 -4.29
C GLY A 54 -12.14 10.80 -5.48
N HIS A 55 -11.91 9.51 -5.20
CA HIS A 55 -11.43 8.57 -6.21
C HIS A 55 -11.93 7.14 -5.93
N TRP A 56 -11.86 6.30 -6.95
CA TRP A 56 -12.15 4.88 -6.83
C TRP A 56 -10.97 4.13 -6.23
N HIS A 57 -11.23 3.32 -5.21
CA HIS A 57 -10.24 2.45 -4.59
C HIS A 57 -10.67 0.99 -4.73
N TRP A 58 -9.73 0.13 -5.17
CA TRP A 58 -9.97 -1.30 -5.29
C TRP A 58 -9.79 -1.98 -3.93
N ARG A 59 -10.88 -2.48 -3.34
CA ARG A 59 -10.85 -3.11 -2.01
C ARG A 59 -11.82 -4.29 -1.97
N GLN A 60 -11.32 -5.44 -1.49
CA GLN A 60 -12.14 -6.64 -1.28
C GLN A 60 -12.95 -7.06 -2.52
N GLY A 61 -12.31 -7.06 -3.69
CA GLY A 61 -12.91 -7.53 -4.94
C GLY A 61 -13.89 -6.56 -5.61
N ARG A 62 -13.98 -5.31 -5.16
CA ARG A 62 -14.83 -4.28 -5.76
C ARG A 62 -14.21 -2.89 -5.69
N TYR A 63 -14.70 -2.00 -6.54
CA TYR A 63 -14.43 -0.57 -6.42
C TYR A 63 -15.29 0.06 -5.33
N VAL A 64 -14.64 0.81 -4.45
CA VAL A 64 -15.27 1.60 -3.39
C VAL A 64 -14.91 3.06 -3.63
N TRP A 65 -15.91 3.95 -3.58
CA TRP A 65 -15.67 5.38 -3.71
C TRP A 65 -15.13 5.92 -2.38
N ILE A 66 -13.97 6.54 -2.41
CA ILE A 66 -13.44 7.32 -1.29
C ILE A 66 -13.82 8.77 -1.56
N PRO A 67 -14.65 9.42 -0.72
CA PRO A 67 -15.01 10.82 -0.90
C PRO A 67 -13.79 11.73 -0.70
N GLY A 68 -13.81 12.88 -1.36
CA GLY A 68 -12.77 13.88 -1.20
C GLY A 68 -12.73 14.41 0.23
N HIS A 69 -11.57 14.90 0.63
CA HIS A 69 -11.36 15.39 1.98
C HIS A 69 -10.25 16.43 2.04
N TRP A 70 -10.24 17.20 3.12
CA TRP A 70 -9.21 18.20 3.36
C TRP A 70 -7.94 17.56 3.92
N GLN A 71 -6.82 17.85 3.27
CA GLN A 71 -5.47 17.52 3.75
C GLN A 71 -4.79 18.79 4.26
N VAL A 72 -4.09 18.70 5.39
CA VAL A 72 -3.32 19.83 5.94
C VAL A 72 -2.11 20.08 5.05
N VAL A 73 -1.89 21.33 4.67
CA VAL A 73 -0.74 21.73 3.85
C VAL A 73 0.56 21.44 4.60
N ARG A 74 1.52 20.82 3.88
CA ARG A 74 2.87 20.56 4.40
C ARG A 74 3.85 21.59 3.86
N VAL A 75 4.57 22.24 4.77
CA VAL A 75 5.59 23.25 4.41
C VAL A 75 6.72 22.56 3.65
N GLY A 76 7.11 23.14 2.51
CA GLY A 76 8.19 22.63 1.66
C GLY A 76 7.78 21.52 0.69
N TYR A 77 6.49 21.15 0.66
CA TYR A 77 5.95 20.16 -0.27
C TYR A 77 4.85 20.79 -1.13
N HIS A 78 4.62 20.20 -2.29
CA HIS A 78 3.44 20.50 -3.10
C HIS A 78 2.52 19.30 -3.16
N TRP A 79 1.22 19.58 -3.28
CA TRP A 79 0.23 18.54 -3.39
C TRP A 79 0.14 18.03 -4.82
N VAL A 80 0.25 16.72 -4.97
CA VAL A 80 -0.13 15.97 -6.18
C VAL A 80 -1.33 15.12 -5.77
N PRO A 81 -2.35 14.92 -6.63
CA PRO A 81 -3.49 14.07 -6.26
C PRO A 81 -3.05 12.73 -5.64
N GLY A 82 -3.46 12.50 -4.39
CA GLY A 82 -3.12 11.33 -3.58
C GLY A 82 -1.80 11.35 -2.80
N HIS A 83 -0.88 12.31 -3.00
CA HIS A 83 0.38 12.36 -2.23
C HIS A 83 1.09 13.74 -2.20
N TRP A 84 2.03 13.87 -1.26
CA TRP A 84 2.94 15.01 -1.19
C TRP A 84 4.22 14.72 -1.98
N ALA A 85 4.73 15.73 -2.69
CA ALA A 85 5.97 15.67 -3.47
C ALA A 85 6.90 16.86 -3.18
#